data_AF-A0AAJ6HBR9-F1
#
_entry.id   AF-A0AAJ6HBR9-F1
#
_cell.length_a   1.000
_cell.length_b   1.000
_cell.length_c   1.000
_cell.angle_alpha   90.00
_cell.angle_beta   90.00
_cell.angle_gamma   90.00
#
_symmetry.space_group_name_H-M   'P 1'
#
loop_
_entity.id
_entity.type
_entity.pdbx_description
1 polymer ?
#
loop_
_entity_poly.entity_id
_entity_poly.type
_entity_poly.pdbx_seq_one_letter_code
_entity_poly.pdbx_strand_id
1 'polypeptide(L)'
;MKGTEMKPSWLNEKDSDEWRWAASYLSRRCSSSLQNSLSALADSNFSYLVRSIHALESEAEGVKLIERLRSSIRQRRYRLSKGGRKTCSFTLPLETKTTLKRLAKNHRTTETALIQRFIEDAANLAEAQKETRLQENLMAKVTRNTSKLANELNQIRIEETKKQLRHCLKRLTLWETSMGNELPTLTADEEAKAIANVENRMRVIQEAVDASVAMHEMMSPRSV
;
A
#
# COMPACT_ATOMS: atom_id res chain seq x y z
N MET A 1 -61.97 -34.88 -11.88
CA MET A 1 -60.68 -35.57 -11.70
C MET A 1 -59.57 -34.54 -11.65
N LYS A 2 -58.96 -34.30 -10.48
CA LYS A 2 -57.81 -33.39 -10.33
C LYS A 2 -56.56 -34.18 -10.67
N GLY A 3 -56.14 -34.15 -11.94
CA GLY A 3 -54.78 -34.53 -12.29
C GLY A 3 -53.86 -33.55 -11.58
N THR A 4 -53.10 -34.04 -10.60
CA THR A 4 -51.95 -33.32 -10.07
C THR A 4 -50.95 -33.19 -11.20
N GLU A 5 -51.05 -32.09 -11.96
CA GLU A 5 -50.03 -31.66 -12.91
C GLU A 5 -48.71 -31.60 -12.15
N MET A 6 -47.81 -32.54 -12.47
CA MET A 6 -46.54 -32.69 -11.77
C MET A 6 -45.72 -31.42 -11.96
N LYS A 7 -45.52 -30.70 -10.86
CA LYS A 7 -44.66 -29.51 -10.81
C LYS A 7 -43.31 -29.80 -11.48
N PRO A 8 -42.83 -28.93 -12.38
CA PRO A 8 -41.50 -29.05 -12.95
C PRO A 8 -40.43 -29.00 -11.85
N SER A 9 -39.63 -30.05 -11.72
CA SER A 9 -38.62 -30.20 -10.65
C SER A 9 -37.55 -29.10 -10.63
N TRP A 10 -37.41 -28.36 -11.73
CA TRP A 10 -36.43 -27.29 -11.90
C TRP A 10 -36.94 -25.90 -11.51
N LEU A 11 -38.23 -25.71 -11.21
CA LEU A 11 -38.84 -24.42 -10.87
C LEU A 11 -39.29 -24.37 -9.40
N ASN A 12 -38.92 -23.31 -8.68
CA ASN A 12 -39.24 -23.17 -7.26
C ASN A 12 -40.57 -22.42 -7.05
N GLU A 13 -41.59 -23.15 -6.63
CA GLU A 13 -42.91 -22.60 -6.27
C GLU A 13 -42.88 -21.60 -5.11
N LYS A 14 -41.97 -21.78 -4.15
CA LYS A 14 -41.87 -20.90 -2.97
C LYS A 14 -41.22 -19.56 -3.30
N ASP A 15 -40.59 -19.44 -4.46
CA ASP A 15 -39.93 -18.22 -4.92
C ASP A 15 -40.82 -17.48 -5.92
N SER A 16 -41.64 -16.55 -5.40
CA SER A 16 -42.57 -15.76 -6.21
C SER A 16 -41.91 -14.93 -7.29
N ASP A 17 -40.68 -14.49 -7.04
CA ASP A 17 -39.94 -13.67 -7.98
C ASP A 17 -39.32 -14.52 -9.09
N GLU A 18 -39.02 -15.79 -8.81
CA GLU A 18 -38.56 -16.75 -9.80
C GLU A 18 -39.66 -17.11 -10.80
N TRP A 19 -40.83 -17.54 -10.31
CA TRP A 19 -41.89 -18.02 -11.21
C TRP A 19 -42.60 -16.88 -11.96
N ARG A 20 -42.78 -15.69 -11.34
CA ARG A 20 -43.31 -14.52 -12.06
C ARG A 20 -42.38 -14.08 -13.20
N TRP A 21 -41.07 -14.11 -12.96
CA TRP A 21 -40.11 -13.83 -14.03
C TRP A 21 -40.12 -14.89 -15.12
N ALA A 22 -40.33 -16.16 -14.78
CA ALA A 22 -40.44 -17.24 -15.76
C ALA A 22 -41.68 -17.06 -16.66
N ALA A 23 -42.81 -16.68 -16.07
CA ALA A 23 -44.03 -16.34 -16.81
C ALA A 23 -43.81 -15.14 -17.75
N SER A 24 -43.18 -14.07 -17.25
CA SER A 24 -42.80 -12.90 -18.04
C SER A 24 -41.75 -13.21 -19.14
N TYR A 25 -40.86 -14.19 -18.91
CA TYR A 25 -39.89 -14.63 -19.92
C TYR A 25 -40.61 -15.38 -21.06
N LEU A 26 -41.54 -16.27 -20.72
CA LEU A 26 -42.33 -17.01 -21.71
C LEU A 26 -43.20 -16.08 -22.54
N SER A 27 -43.93 -15.14 -21.92
CA SER A 27 -44.80 -14.20 -22.65
C SER A 27 -44.04 -13.34 -23.66
N ARG A 28 -42.81 -12.93 -23.32
CA ARG A 28 -41.96 -12.10 -24.21
C ARG A 28 -41.25 -12.87 -25.32
N ARG A 29 -41.05 -14.18 -25.16
CA ARG A 29 -40.24 -15.01 -26.07
C ARG A 29 -41.06 -16.06 -26.82
N CYS A 30 -42.36 -16.18 -26.52
CA CYS A 30 -43.29 -17.02 -27.27
C CYS A 30 -43.48 -16.49 -28.69
N SER A 31 -43.42 -17.38 -29.68
CA SER A 31 -43.87 -17.11 -31.04
C SER A 31 -45.39 -16.96 -31.06
N SER A 32 -45.92 -16.28 -32.08
CA SER A 32 -47.36 -16.10 -32.28
C SER A 32 -48.12 -17.43 -32.36
N SER A 33 -47.47 -18.50 -32.86
CA SER A 33 -47.99 -19.87 -32.90
C SER A 33 -48.24 -20.46 -31.50
N LEU A 34 -47.41 -20.12 -30.52
CA LEU A 34 -47.42 -20.69 -29.18
C LEU A 34 -48.22 -19.84 -28.16
N GLN A 35 -48.72 -18.67 -28.56
CA GLN A 35 -49.43 -17.76 -27.63
C GLN A 35 -50.71 -18.37 -27.05
N ASN A 36 -51.41 -19.20 -27.83
CA ASN A 36 -52.64 -19.88 -27.37
C ASN A 36 -52.37 -20.91 -26.26
N SER A 37 -51.13 -21.40 -26.17
CA SER A 37 -50.66 -22.35 -25.15
C SER A 37 -50.25 -21.65 -23.84
N LEU A 38 -50.17 -20.31 -23.83
CA LEU A 38 -49.90 -19.51 -22.65
C LEU A 38 -51.20 -19.02 -21.98
N SER A 39 -51.28 -19.21 -20.67
CA SER A 39 -52.36 -18.64 -19.87
C SER A 39 -52.04 -17.18 -19.59
N ALA A 40 -53.01 -16.29 -19.83
CA ALA A 40 -52.93 -14.88 -19.43
C ALA A 40 -52.74 -14.69 -17.91
N LEU A 41 -53.02 -15.72 -17.11
CA LEU A 41 -52.88 -15.72 -15.65
C LEU A 41 -51.57 -16.38 -15.15
N ALA A 42 -50.65 -16.72 -16.06
CA ALA A 42 -49.38 -17.36 -15.70
C ALA A 42 -48.51 -16.50 -14.77
N ASP A 43 -48.60 -15.16 -14.84
CA ASP A 43 -47.89 -14.24 -13.94
C ASP A 43 -48.57 -14.09 -12.55
N SER A 44 -49.81 -14.57 -12.40
CA SER A 44 -50.62 -14.41 -11.19
C SER A 44 -50.70 -15.67 -10.32
N ASN A 45 -50.53 -16.86 -10.91
CA ASN A 45 -50.62 -18.13 -10.17
C ASN A 45 -49.65 -19.16 -10.73
N PHE A 46 -48.88 -19.78 -9.84
CA PHE A 46 -47.93 -20.85 -10.17
C PHE A 46 -48.58 -22.02 -10.92
N SER A 47 -49.81 -22.41 -10.57
CA SER A 47 -50.51 -23.50 -11.23
C SER A 47 -50.83 -23.19 -12.71
N TYR A 48 -51.19 -21.96 -13.04
CA TYR A 48 -51.41 -21.54 -14.43
C TYR A 48 -50.10 -21.52 -15.23
N LEU A 49 -48.98 -21.16 -14.60
CA LEU A 49 -47.66 -21.26 -15.23
C LEU A 49 -47.27 -22.71 -15.53
N VAL A 50 -47.49 -23.64 -14.59
CA VAL A 50 -47.21 -25.07 -14.79
C VAL A 50 -48.04 -25.63 -15.95
N ARG A 51 -49.31 -25.24 -16.07
CA ARG A 51 -50.17 -25.59 -17.21
C ARG A 51 -49.62 -25.10 -18.53
N SER A 52 -49.20 -23.84 -18.58
CA SER A 52 -48.59 -23.25 -19.77
C SER A 52 -47.29 -23.95 -20.15
N ILE A 53 -46.47 -24.36 -19.17
CA ILE A 53 -45.26 -25.13 -19.41
C ILE A 53 -45.63 -26.49 -20.05
N HIS A 54 -46.58 -27.23 -19.50
CA HIS A 54 -46.97 -28.53 -20.07
C HIS A 54 -47.64 -28.42 -21.45
N ALA A 55 -48.45 -27.38 -21.68
CA ALA A 55 -49.02 -27.10 -22.99
C ALA A 55 -47.91 -26.84 -24.03
N LEU A 56 -46.88 -26.09 -23.66
CA LEU A 56 -45.71 -25.83 -24.52
C LEU A 56 -44.82 -27.08 -24.72
N GLU A 57 -44.79 -28.03 -23.78
CA GLU A 57 -44.05 -29.29 -23.95
C GLU A 57 -44.65 -30.21 -25.03
N SER A 58 -45.90 -29.95 -25.45
CA SER A 58 -46.58 -30.71 -26.51
C SER A 58 -46.13 -30.31 -27.93
N GLU A 59 -45.44 -29.17 -28.07
CA GLU A 59 -44.98 -28.63 -29.35
C GLU A 59 -43.44 -28.57 -29.41
N ALA A 60 -42.85 -28.95 -30.55
CA ALA A 60 -41.39 -28.98 -30.71
C ALA A 60 -40.72 -27.60 -30.53
N GLU A 61 -41.41 -26.52 -30.91
CA GLU A 61 -40.94 -25.15 -30.67
C GLU A 61 -41.01 -24.78 -29.18
N GLY A 62 -42.06 -25.23 -28.48
CA GLY A 62 -42.26 -24.99 -27.05
C GLY A 62 -41.23 -25.72 -26.19
N VAL A 63 -40.84 -26.95 -26.55
CA VAL A 63 -39.73 -27.68 -25.87
C VAL A 63 -38.42 -26.89 -25.93
N LYS A 64 -38.05 -26.35 -27.11
CA LYS A 64 -36.84 -25.52 -27.27
C LYS A 64 -36.92 -24.22 -26.45
N LEU A 65 -38.10 -23.62 -26.37
CA LEU A 65 -38.32 -22.42 -25.56
C LEU A 65 -38.14 -22.73 -24.06
N ILE A 66 -38.63 -23.87 -23.60
CA ILE A 66 -38.48 -24.32 -22.22
C ILE A 66 -37.01 -24.61 -21.88
N GLU A 67 -36.24 -25.21 -22.78
CA GLU A 67 -34.79 -25.43 -22.57
C GLU A 67 -34.03 -24.10 -22.39
N ARG A 68 -34.36 -23.09 -23.19
CA ARG A 68 -33.80 -21.73 -23.05
C ARG A 68 -34.22 -21.08 -21.73
N LEU A 69 -35.49 -21.25 -21.34
CA LEU A 69 -35.99 -20.77 -20.06
C LEU A 69 -35.22 -21.42 -18.89
N ARG A 70 -35.07 -22.75 -18.88
CA ARG A 70 -34.31 -23.50 -17.86
C ARG A 70 -32.88 -22.97 -17.73
N SER A 71 -32.20 -22.77 -18.86
CA SER A 71 -30.84 -22.20 -18.90
C SER A 71 -30.79 -20.78 -18.33
N SER A 72 -31.78 -19.96 -18.65
CA SER A 72 -31.85 -18.57 -18.20
C SER A 72 -32.15 -18.47 -16.69
N ILE A 73 -33.01 -19.34 -16.15
CA ILE A 73 -33.27 -19.43 -14.70
C ILE A 73 -32.00 -19.86 -13.97
N ARG A 74 -31.27 -20.87 -14.47
CA ARG A 74 -29.99 -21.28 -13.89
C ARG A 74 -29.00 -20.11 -13.81
N GLN A 75 -28.88 -19.34 -14.90
CA GLN A 75 -28.02 -18.14 -14.91
C GLN A 75 -28.51 -17.06 -13.93
N ARG A 76 -29.83 -16.85 -13.82
CA ARG A 76 -30.41 -15.89 -12.89
C ARG A 76 -30.14 -16.29 -11.43
N ARG A 77 -30.39 -17.55 -11.06
CA ARG A 77 -30.06 -18.09 -9.73
C ARG A 77 -28.59 -17.88 -9.38
N TYR A 78 -27.69 -18.17 -10.32
CA TYR A 78 -26.26 -17.96 -10.14
C TYR A 78 -25.92 -16.48 -9.84
N ARG A 79 -26.54 -15.54 -10.58
CA ARG A 79 -26.34 -14.09 -10.38
C ARG A 79 -26.92 -13.57 -9.06
N LEU A 80 -28.03 -14.13 -8.58
CA LEU A 80 -28.71 -13.72 -7.35
C LEU A 80 -28.15 -14.37 -6.08
N SER A 81 -27.38 -15.45 -6.20
CA SER A 81 -26.76 -16.11 -5.04
C SER A 81 -25.84 -15.14 -4.29
N LYS A 82 -25.84 -15.19 -2.95
CA LYS A 82 -25.04 -14.29 -2.08
C LYS A 82 -23.52 -14.36 -2.29
N GLY A 83 -23.03 -15.38 -3.00
CA GLY A 83 -21.63 -15.52 -3.45
C GLY A 83 -21.42 -15.21 -4.95
N GLY A 84 -22.44 -14.67 -5.62
CA GLY A 84 -22.42 -14.36 -7.05
C GLY A 84 -21.44 -13.22 -7.37
N ARG A 85 -20.53 -13.47 -8.32
CA ARG A 85 -19.64 -12.44 -8.85
C ARG A 85 -20.47 -11.30 -9.45
N LYS A 86 -20.27 -10.06 -9.01
CA LYS A 86 -20.79 -8.87 -9.70
C LYS A 86 -20.09 -8.77 -11.06
N THR A 87 -20.85 -8.89 -12.15
CA THR A 87 -20.29 -8.74 -13.49
C THR A 87 -19.94 -7.27 -13.71
N CYS A 88 -18.67 -6.98 -13.98
CA CYS A 88 -18.22 -5.67 -14.42
C CYS A 88 -17.80 -5.80 -15.89
N SER A 89 -18.38 -4.97 -16.75
CA SER A 89 -18.07 -4.94 -18.18
C SER A 89 -17.21 -3.73 -18.47
N PHE A 90 -15.98 -3.98 -18.93
CA PHE A 90 -15.07 -2.94 -19.40
C PHE A 90 -14.79 -3.14 -20.88
N THR A 91 -14.69 -2.04 -21.62
CA THR A 91 -14.22 -2.06 -23.01
C THR A 91 -12.71 -1.84 -22.99
N LEU A 92 -11.96 -2.83 -23.46
CA LEU A 92 -10.51 -2.76 -23.58
C LEU A 92 -10.11 -2.65 -25.06
N PRO A 93 -9.03 -1.92 -25.40
CA PRO A 93 -8.42 -1.99 -26.71
C PRO A 93 -8.06 -3.44 -27.08
N LEU A 94 -8.11 -3.75 -28.38
CA LEU A 94 -7.88 -5.12 -28.86
C LEU A 94 -6.49 -5.64 -28.43
N GLU A 95 -5.46 -4.79 -28.52
CA GLU A 95 -4.09 -5.09 -28.13
C GLU A 95 -3.96 -5.42 -26.63
N THR A 96 -4.66 -4.67 -25.78
CA THR A 96 -4.68 -4.91 -24.32
C THR A 96 -5.35 -6.24 -23.99
N LYS A 97 -6.43 -6.58 -24.70
CA LYS A 97 -7.11 -7.87 -24.51
C LYS A 97 -6.25 -9.05 -24.96
N THR A 98 -5.56 -8.94 -26.10
CA THR A 98 -4.70 -10.03 -26.61
C THR A 98 -3.49 -10.23 -25.71
N THR A 99 -2.88 -9.15 -25.22
CA THR A 99 -1.78 -9.23 -24.25
C THR A 99 -2.23 -9.83 -22.91
N LEU A 100 -3.36 -9.39 -22.36
CA LEU A 100 -3.92 -9.97 -21.13
C LEU A 100 -4.16 -11.48 -21.28
N LYS A 101 -4.77 -11.91 -22.39
CA LYS A 101 -5.02 -13.32 -22.67
C LYS A 101 -3.73 -14.13 -22.79
N ARG A 102 -2.71 -13.58 -23.47
CA ARG A 102 -1.38 -14.19 -23.59
C ARG A 102 -0.71 -14.34 -22.22
N LEU A 103 -0.73 -13.30 -21.40
CA LEU A 103 -0.16 -13.32 -20.05
C LEU A 103 -0.88 -14.33 -19.15
N ALA A 104 -2.21 -14.35 -19.17
CA ALA A 104 -2.99 -15.31 -18.40
C ALA A 104 -2.63 -16.76 -18.79
N LYS A 105 -2.46 -17.04 -20.09
CA LYS A 105 -2.00 -18.36 -20.57
C LYS A 105 -0.59 -18.70 -20.06
N ASN A 106 0.34 -17.75 -20.11
CA ASN A 106 1.72 -17.97 -19.64
C ASN A 106 1.77 -18.26 -18.14
N HIS A 107 0.96 -17.57 -17.36
CA HIS A 107 0.86 -17.79 -15.91
C HIS A 107 -0.06 -18.95 -15.51
N ARG A 108 -0.69 -19.64 -16.48
CA ARG A 108 -1.66 -20.73 -16.25
C ARG A 108 -2.82 -20.31 -15.33
N THR A 109 -3.26 -19.06 -15.41
CA THR A 109 -4.36 -18.50 -14.62
C THR A 109 -5.46 -17.92 -15.51
N THR A 110 -6.60 -17.53 -14.91
CA THR A 110 -7.63 -16.78 -15.63
C THR A 110 -7.23 -15.30 -15.76
N GLU A 111 -7.75 -14.64 -16.81
CA GLU A 111 -7.56 -13.20 -17.02
C GLU A 111 -8.00 -12.39 -15.78
N THR A 112 -9.09 -12.80 -15.13
CA THR A 112 -9.59 -12.15 -13.91
C THR A 112 -8.65 -12.32 -12.72
N ALA A 113 -8.08 -13.51 -12.52
CA ALA A 113 -7.12 -13.75 -11.44
C ALA A 113 -5.82 -12.98 -11.66
N LEU A 114 -5.40 -12.85 -12.93
CA LEU A 114 -4.24 -12.05 -13.29
C LEU A 114 -4.46 -10.55 -13.01
N ILE A 115 -5.63 -10.01 -13.35
CA ILE A 115 -6.01 -8.62 -13.02
C ILE A 115 -6.00 -8.42 -11.50
N GLN A 116 -6.61 -9.33 -10.75
CA GLN A 116 -6.63 -9.26 -9.29
C GLN A 116 -5.21 -9.17 -8.73
N ARG A 117 -4.32 -10.07 -9.18
CA ARG A 117 -2.93 -10.07 -8.75
C ARG A 117 -2.23 -8.76 -9.10
N PHE A 118 -2.42 -8.21 -10.29
CA PHE A 118 -1.81 -6.92 -10.67
C PHE A 118 -2.31 -5.76 -9.81
N ILE A 119 -3.58 -5.76 -9.41
CA ILE A 119 -4.13 -4.75 -8.50
C ILE A 119 -3.50 -4.89 -7.11
N GLU A 120 -3.39 -6.10 -6.59
CA GLU A 120 -2.76 -6.39 -5.29
C GLU A 120 -1.27 -6.03 -5.31
N ASP A 121 -0.53 -6.44 -6.34
CA ASP A 121 0.89 -6.14 -6.51
C ASP A 121 1.12 -4.62 -6.64
N ALA A 122 0.26 -3.90 -7.38
CA ALA A 122 0.35 -2.44 -7.49
C ALA A 122 0.05 -1.73 -6.16
N ALA A 123 -0.93 -2.20 -5.39
CA ALA A 123 -1.24 -1.66 -4.07
C ALA A 123 -0.08 -1.89 -3.08
N ASN A 124 0.47 -3.10 -3.07
CA ASN A 124 1.62 -3.46 -2.24
C ASN A 124 2.86 -2.63 -2.60
N LEU A 125 3.12 -2.44 -3.89
CA LEU A 125 4.24 -1.61 -4.36
C LEU A 125 4.07 -0.15 -3.92
N ALA A 126 2.85 0.40 -3.99
CA ALA A 126 2.58 1.76 -3.58
C ALA A 126 2.79 1.98 -2.07
N GLU A 127 2.34 1.04 -1.23
CA GLU A 127 2.57 1.10 0.21
C GLU A 127 4.06 0.91 0.56
N ALA A 128 4.74 -0.04 -0.09
CA ALA A 128 6.19 -0.22 0.10
C ALA A 128 6.97 1.06 -0.27
N GLN A 129 6.63 1.72 -1.39
CA GLN A 129 7.25 2.98 -1.77
C GLN A 129 6.96 4.12 -0.79
N LYS A 130 5.79 4.12 -0.16
CA LYS A 130 5.45 5.11 0.86
C LYS A 130 6.27 4.88 2.12
N GLU A 131 6.41 3.62 2.55
CA GLU A 131 7.22 3.26 3.70
C GLU A 131 8.71 3.59 3.48
N THR A 132 9.27 3.27 2.32
CA THR A 132 10.66 3.61 2.00
C THR A 132 10.88 5.13 2.03
N ARG A 133 9.98 5.91 1.44
CA ARG A 133 10.05 7.39 1.50
C ARG A 133 9.99 7.91 2.94
N LEU A 134 9.18 7.31 3.80
CA LEU A 134 9.12 7.70 5.21
C LEU A 134 10.45 7.38 5.92
N GLN A 135 11.01 6.20 5.69
CA GLN A 135 12.31 5.81 6.24
C GLN A 135 13.44 6.71 5.75
N GLU A 136 13.50 7.01 4.45
CA GLU A 136 14.47 7.93 3.85
C GLU A 136 14.36 9.33 4.47
N ASN A 137 13.13 9.83 4.66
CA ASN A 137 12.91 11.13 5.30
C ASN A 137 13.35 11.15 6.77
N LEU A 138 13.13 10.05 7.51
CA LEU A 138 13.60 9.93 8.89
C LEU A 138 15.13 9.88 8.95
N MET A 139 15.77 9.07 8.10
CA MET A 139 17.23 9.01 8.02
C MET A 139 17.84 10.35 7.61
N ALA A 140 17.24 11.06 6.64
CA ALA A 140 17.68 12.39 6.25
C ALA A 140 17.58 13.41 7.40
N LYS A 141 16.53 13.33 8.22
CA LYS A 141 16.39 14.17 9.43
C LYS A 141 17.47 13.85 10.47
N VAL A 142 17.73 12.57 10.74
CA VAL A 142 18.78 12.14 11.66
C VAL A 142 20.13 12.63 11.16
N THR A 143 20.50 12.36 9.91
CA THR A 143 21.77 12.82 9.31
C THR A 143 21.93 14.34 9.33
N ARG A 144 20.83 15.08 9.12
CA ARG A 144 20.85 16.54 9.21
C ARG A 144 21.04 17.02 10.65
N ASN A 145 20.45 16.34 11.63
CA ASN A 145 20.61 16.69 13.04
C ASN A 145 22.02 16.35 13.54
N THR A 146 22.56 15.18 13.19
CA THR A 146 23.92 14.77 13.57
C THR A 146 24.97 15.67 12.95
N SER A 147 24.86 16.02 11.66
CA SER A 147 25.77 16.98 11.03
C SER A 147 25.71 18.37 11.66
N LYS A 148 24.52 18.85 12.05
CA LYS A 148 24.37 20.11 12.78
C LYS A 148 25.01 20.04 14.17
N LEU A 149 24.79 18.97 14.92
CA LEU A 149 25.40 18.77 16.23
C LEU A 149 26.94 18.75 16.11
N ALA A 150 27.48 18.03 15.12
CA ALA A 150 28.92 17.99 14.87
C ALA A 150 29.49 19.40 14.57
N ASN A 151 28.78 20.21 13.79
CA ASN A 151 29.18 21.59 13.51
C ASN A 151 29.15 22.46 14.79
N GLU A 152 28.15 22.29 15.64
CA GLU A 152 28.05 23.01 16.92
C GLU A 152 29.20 22.65 17.87
N LEU A 153 29.49 21.36 18.03
CA LEU A 153 30.61 20.89 18.85
C LEU A 153 31.96 21.40 18.32
N ASN A 154 32.15 21.40 16.99
CA ASN A 154 33.34 21.97 16.37
C ASN A 154 33.48 23.47 16.64
N GLN A 155 32.38 24.23 16.57
CA GLN A 155 32.39 25.66 16.87
C GLN A 155 32.82 25.92 18.32
N ILE A 156 32.34 25.12 19.26
CA ILE A 156 32.70 25.24 20.68
C ILE A 156 34.18 24.92 20.90
N ARG A 157 34.67 23.85 20.27
CA ARG A 157 36.09 23.50 20.30
C ARG A 157 36.94 24.65 19.75
N ILE A 158 36.53 25.29 18.66
CA ILE A 158 37.22 26.46 18.10
C ILE A 158 37.19 27.64 19.08
N GLU A 159 36.06 27.95 19.71
CA GLU A 159 35.97 29.09 20.63
C GLU A 159 36.77 28.89 21.92
N GLU A 160 36.74 27.69 22.50
CA GLU A 160 37.53 27.39 23.70
C GLU A 160 39.03 27.36 23.38
N THR A 161 39.44 26.76 22.25
CA THR A 161 40.86 26.81 21.83
C THR A 161 41.33 28.24 21.56
N LYS A 162 40.51 29.10 20.94
CA LYS A 162 40.80 30.55 20.80
C LYS A 162 40.96 31.24 22.15
N LYS A 163 40.15 30.89 23.15
CA LYS A 163 40.26 31.45 24.51
C LYS A 163 41.57 31.04 25.17
N GLN A 164 41.94 29.77 25.08
CA GLN A 164 43.20 29.25 25.62
C GLN A 164 44.40 29.85 24.89
N LEU A 165 44.35 29.97 23.56
CA LEU A 165 45.38 30.64 22.77
C LEU A 165 45.56 32.09 23.19
N ARG A 166 44.47 32.86 23.35
CA ARG A 166 44.53 34.24 23.85
C ARG A 166 45.17 34.32 25.24
N HIS A 167 44.85 33.38 26.13
CA HIS A 167 45.46 33.31 27.45
C HIS A 167 46.97 33.04 27.37
N CYS A 168 47.40 32.06 26.55
CA CYS A 168 48.81 31.75 26.33
C CYS A 168 49.57 32.94 25.73
N LEU A 169 49.04 33.55 24.66
CA LEU A 169 49.63 34.72 24.02
C LEU A 169 49.77 35.89 25.00
N LYS A 170 48.75 36.17 25.82
CA LYS A 170 48.82 37.22 26.84
C LYS A 170 49.94 36.97 27.85
N ARG A 171 50.16 35.71 28.26
CA ARG A 171 51.25 35.37 29.18
C ARG A 171 52.62 35.50 28.52
N LEU A 172 52.74 35.09 27.26
CA LEU A 172 53.96 35.26 26.48
C LEU A 172 54.31 36.73 26.32
N THR A 173 53.38 37.58 25.91
CA THR A 173 53.65 39.01 25.73
C THR A 173 54.00 39.71 27.04
N LEU A 174 53.36 39.35 28.16
CA LEU A 174 53.75 39.85 29.49
C LEU A 174 55.17 39.42 29.86
N TRP A 175 55.54 38.17 29.57
CA TRP A 175 56.89 37.66 29.80
C TRP A 175 57.92 38.37 28.91
N GLU A 176 57.68 38.51 27.61
CA GLU A 176 58.54 39.23 26.66
C GLU A 176 58.76 40.69 27.10
N THR A 177 57.69 41.36 27.53
CA THR A 177 57.75 42.74 28.05
C THR A 177 58.58 42.82 29.33
N SER A 178 58.51 41.81 30.21
CA SER A 178 59.28 41.77 31.47
C SER A 178 60.76 41.44 31.29
N MET A 179 61.10 40.64 30.27
CA MET A 179 62.47 40.20 29.95
C MET A 179 63.18 41.11 28.93
N GLY A 180 62.52 42.17 28.44
CA GLY A 180 63.13 43.12 27.50
C GLY A 180 63.54 42.50 26.15
N ASN A 181 62.86 41.44 25.70
CA ASN A 181 63.18 40.64 24.51
C ASN A 181 64.52 39.87 24.55
N GLU A 182 65.16 39.70 25.70
CA GLU A 182 66.32 38.81 25.82
C GLU A 182 65.88 37.33 25.89
N LEU A 183 66.47 36.48 25.05
CA LEU A 183 66.24 35.04 25.06
C LEU A 183 67.04 34.40 26.20
N PRO A 184 66.39 33.64 27.11
CA PRO A 184 67.10 32.89 28.14
C PRO A 184 68.04 31.87 27.50
N THR A 185 69.30 31.85 27.94
CA THR A 185 70.23 30.77 27.63
C THR A 185 69.93 29.61 28.57
N LEU A 186 69.17 28.64 28.11
CA LEU A 186 68.78 27.46 28.88
C LEU A 186 69.80 26.33 28.68
N THR A 187 70.10 25.61 29.75
CA THR A 187 70.85 24.35 29.65
C THR A 187 69.94 23.23 29.14
N ALA A 188 70.51 22.17 28.55
CA ALA A 188 69.73 21.05 27.99
C ALA A 188 68.77 20.39 29.00
N ASP A 189 69.13 20.36 30.29
CA ASP A 189 68.31 19.80 31.36
C ASP A 189 67.13 20.72 31.76
N GLU A 190 67.29 22.04 31.59
CA GLU A 190 66.23 23.04 31.79
C GLU A 190 65.27 23.10 30.59
N GLU A 191 65.77 22.92 29.37
CA GLU A 191 64.95 22.77 28.17
C GLU A 191 64.05 21.53 28.25
N ALA A 192 64.60 20.38 28.67
CA ALA A 192 63.81 19.16 28.87
C ALA A 192 62.69 19.34 29.90
N LYS A 193 62.96 20.02 31.03
CA LYS A 193 61.94 20.35 32.04
C LYS A 193 60.89 21.31 31.51
N ALA A 194 61.28 22.29 30.68
CA ALA A 194 60.35 23.21 30.04
C ALA A 194 59.40 22.49 29.07
N ILE A 195 59.93 21.58 28.24
CA ILE A 195 59.13 20.77 27.30
C ILE A 195 58.12 19.91 28.06
N ALA A 196 58.54 19.20 29.11
CA ALA A 196 57.63 18.39 29.92
C ALA A 196 56.52 19.22 30.58
N ASN A 197 56.82 20.46 30.98
CA ASN A 197 55.84 21.38 31.55
C ASN A 197 54.84 21.90 30.49
N VAL A 198 55.30 22.12 29.26
CA VAL A 198 54.44 22.45 28.11
C VAL A 198 53.48 21.30 27.83
N GLU A 199 53.95 20.05 27.78
CA GLU A 199 53.10 18.87 27.57
C GLU A 199 52.03 18.73 28.65
N ASN A 200 52.40 18.89 29.92
CA ASN A 200 51.42 18.82 31.01
C ASN A 200 50.37 19.94 30.90
N ARG A 201 50.77 21.16 30.52
CA ARG A 201 49.83 22.27 30.28
C ARG A 201 48.93 22.03 29.07
N MET A 202 49.47 21.47 27.99
CA MET A 202 48.71 21.08 26.82
C MET A 202 47.64 20.04 27.16
N ARG A 203 47.96 19.07 28.02
CA ARG A 203 46.98 18.09 28.53
C ARG A 203 45.83 18.76 29.28
N VAL A 204 46.13 19.68 30.20
CA VAL A 204 45.09 20.41 30.96
C VAL A 204 44.20 21.25 30.03
N ILE A 205 44.79 21.89 29.01
CA ILE A 205 44.03 22.64 27.99
C ILE A 205 43.12 21.70 27.20
N GLN A 206 43.60 20.53 26.80
CA GLN A 206 42.82 19.54 26.08
C GLN A 206 41.63 19.04 26.92
N GLU A 207 41.86 18.74 28.20
CA GLU A 207 40.81 18.35 29.14
C GLU A 207 39.73 19.43 29.30
N ALA A 208 40.12 20.71 29.37
CA ALA A 208 39.17 21.83 29.45
C ALA A 208 38.33 21.98 28.17
N VAL A 209 38.94 21.77 27.00
CA VAL A 209 38.24 21.77 25.70
C VAL A 209 37.25 20.61 25.65
N ASP A 210 37.66 19.40 26.01
CA ASP A 210 36.81 18.23 25.95
C ASP A 210 35.66 18.28 26.98
N ALA A 211 35.92 18.83 28.18
CA ALA A 211 34.86 19.10 29.17
C ALA A 211 33.81 20.09 28.64
N SER A 212 34.23 21.13 27.92
CA SER A 212 33.32 22.11 27.33
C SER A 212 32.47 21.51 26.21
N VAL A 213 33.05 20.64 25.38
CA VAL A 213 32.35 19.87 24.34
C VAL A 213 31.33 18.92 24.97
N ALA A 214 31.74 18.14 25.98
CA ALA A 214 30.86 17.19 26.67
C ALA A 214 29.66 17.88 27.33
N MET A 215 29.87 19.02 28.00
CA MET A 215 28.78 19.79 28.60
C MET A 215 27.76 20.26 27.55
N HIS A 216 28.20 20.69 26.38
CA HIS A 216 27.28 21.11 25.33
C HIS A 216 26.56 19.93 24.66
N GLU A 217 27.24 18.81 24.49
CA GLU A 217 26.61 17.58 23.97
C GLU A 217 25.47 17.10 24.88
N MET A 218 25.70 17.10 26.20
CA MET A 218 24.67 16.73 27.19
C MET A 218 23.47 17.69 27.22
N MET A 219 23.70 18.98 26.96
CA MET A 219 22.66 20.02 27.01
C MET A 219 21.98 20.26 25.65
N SER A 220 22.50 19.69 24.57
CA SER A 220 21.96 19.92 23.23
C SER A 220 20.66 19.13 23.03
N PRO A 221 19.56 19.77 22.59
CA PRO A 221 18.31 19.07 22.28
C PRO A 221 18.41 18.18 21.03
N ARG A 222 19.59 18.12 20.39
CA ARG A 222 19.88 17.35 19.18
C ARG A 222 20.71 16.09 19.45
N SER A 223 21.03 15.80 20.71
CA SER A 223 21.74 14.58 21.13
C SER A 223 20.82 13.37 21.32
N VAL A 224 19.49 13.57 21.20
CA VAL A 224 18.43 12.54 21.29
C VAL A 224 17.86 12.22 19.91
#